data_AF-A0A382PM64-F1
#
_entry.id   AF-A0A382PM64-F1
#
_cell.length_a   1.000
_cell.length_b   1.000
_cell.length_c   1.000
_cell.angle_alpha   90.00
_cell.angle_beta   90.00
_cell.angle_gamma   90.00
#
_symmetry.space_group_name_H-M   'P 1'
#
loop_
_entity.id
_entity.type
_entity.pdbx_description
1 polymer ?
#
loop_
_entity_poly.entity_id
_entity_poly.type
_entity_poly.pdbx_seq_one_letter_code
_entity_poly.pdbx_strand_id
1 'polypeptide(L)'
;MVFLSFRKFLIIFWITTLGSVLLPSIPSAQLQIKTLLSKLDNNYYYPQKKGLTSVSARLEWKQQDISSGKKFFIKKPGFRFEGKLNSEIFRKKFISNDNEISLSDNERIQHIKVLNNYLDAFLPKTLHEKFSDYRGKINFHNEKEIILQLKSSDPLDNIKDYELFIDAQKWRIARIHIRQNQEPRSVEGKFFYTRKD
;
A
#
# COMPACT_ATOMS: atom_id res chain seq x y z
N MET A 1 26.37 -25.01 -72.73
CA MET A 1 27.45 -24.81 -71.75
C MET A 1 27.03 -23.69 -70.81
N VAL A 2 27.06 -23.97 -69.51
CA VAL A 2 26.99 -23.01 -68.39
C VAL A 2 25.66 -22.25 -68.18
N PHE A 3 24.75 -22.93 -67.47
CA PHE A 3 23.90 -22.28 -66.46
C PHE A 3 24.77 -21.93 -65.26
N LEU A 4 24.88 -20.65 -64.88
CA LEU A 4 25.53 -20.25 -63.62
C LEU A 4 24.73 -19.17 -62.88
N SER A 5 24.12 -19.63 -61.79
CA SER A 5 24.06 -18.95 -60.49
C SER A 5 23.35 -17.60 -60.37
N PHE A 6 22.02 -17.63 -60.24
CA PHE A 6 21.24 -16.63 -59.49
C PHE A 6 20.65 -17.20 -58.18
N ARG A 7 21.34 -18.16 -57.55
CA ARG A 7 20.83 -18.89 -56.36
C ARG A 7 21.50 -18.50 -55.03
N LYS A 8 22.18 -17.36 -54.94
CA LYS A 8 22.94 -16.94 -53.74
C LYS A 8 22.49 -15.65 -53.04
N PHE A 9 21.37 -15.05 -53.41
CA PHE A 9 20.85 -13.86 -52.69
C PHE A 9 19.62 -14.11 -51.80
N LEU A 10 19.12 -15.35 -51.72
CA LEU A 10 17.92 -15.66 -50.92
C LEU A 10 18.18 -16.26 -49.54
N ILE A 11 19.44 -16.40 -49.11
CA ILE A 11 19.79 -17.04 -47.81
C ILE A 11 20.24 -16.01 -46.75
N ILE A 12 20.45 -14.74 -47.10
CA ILE A 12 20.93 -13.72 -46.13
C ILE A 12 19.79 -12.86 -45.54
N PHE A 13 18.53 -13.03 -46.00
CA PHE A 13 17.39 -12.29 -45.44
C PHE A 13 16.54 -13.08 -44.42
N TRP A 14 17.01 -14.25 -43.97
CA TRP A 14 16.30 -15.09 -43.00
C TRP A 14 16.93 -15.14 -41.60
N ILE A 15 17.99 -14.38 -41.33
CA ILE A 15 18.73 -14.45 -40.05
C ILE A 15 18.62 -13.17 -39.19
N THR A 16 17.90 -12.13 -39.62
CA THR A 16 17.80 -10.88 -38.84
C THR A 16 16.45 -10.62 -38.14
N THR A 17 15.48 -11.54 -38.18
CA THR A 17 14.18 -11.36 -37.50
C THR A 17 13.91 -12.35 -36.36
N LEU A 18 14.84 -13.25 -36.03
CA LEU A 18 14.79 -14.09 -34.82
C LEU A 18 15.67 -13.50 -33.72
N GLY A 19 15.27 -12.32 -33.23
CA GLY A 19 16.00 -11.64 -32.16
C GLY A 19 15.17 -10.61 -31.42
N SER A 20 13.86 -10.56 -31.62
CA SER A 20 12.97 -9.84 -30.71
C SER A 20 12.78 -10.72 -29.50
N VAL A 21 13.72 -10.65 -28.55
CA VAL A 21 13.48 -11.12 -27.18
C VAL A 21 12.15 -10.49 -26.76
N LEU A 22 11.13 -11.34 -26.61
CA LEU A 22 9.83 -11.00 -26.06
C LEU A 22 10.06 -10.55 -24.61
N LEU A 23 10.49 -9.31 -24.43
CA LEU A 23 10.30 -8.61 -23.18
C LEU A 23 8.78 -8.56 -22.98
N PRO A 24 8.21 -9.21 -21.95
CA PRO A 24 6.80 -9.06 -21.67
C PRO A 24 6.54 -7.56 -21.54
N SER A 25 5.67 -7.05 -22.40
CA SER A 25 5.32 -5.64 -22.43
C SER A 25 4.88 -5.24 -21.02
N ILE A 26 5.49 -4.19 -20.47
CA ILE A 26 5.25 -3.65 -19.13
C ILE A 26 3.74 -3.54 -18.76
N PRO A 27 2.80 -3.26 -19.69
CA PRO A 27 1.36 -3.28 -19.39
C PRO A 27 0.83 -4.63 -18.87
N SER A 28 1.38 -5.74 -19.36
CA SER A 28 0.98 -7.10 -18.95
C SER A 28 1.40 -7.39 -17.51
N ALA A 29 2.62 -7.02 -17.13
CA ALA A 29 3.15 -7.28 -15.79
C ALA A 29 2.38 -6.51 -14.71
N GLN A 30 2.05 -5.23 -14.94
CA GLN A 30 1.29 -4.44 -13.95
C GLN A 30 -0.15 -4.95 -13.80
N LEU A 31 -0.77 -5.41 -14.87
CA LEU A 31 -2.11 -6.02 -14.81
C LEU A 31 -2.09 -7.32 -13.98
N GLN A 32 -1.08 -8.17 -14.18
CA GLN A 32 -0.90 -9.39 -13.39
C GLN A 32 -0.72 -9.10 -11.90
N ILE A 33 0.03 -8.05 -11.56
CA ILE A 33 0.19 -7.59 -10.17
C ILE A 33 -1.13 -7.15 -9.58
N LYS A 34 -1.91 -6.34 -10.30
CA LYS A 34 -3.25 -5.90 -9.85
C LYS A 34 -4.17 -7.11 -9.61
N THR A 35 -4.15 -8.09 -10.49
CA THR A 35 -4.92 -9.33 -10.35
C THR A 35 -4.46 -10.14 -9.14
N LEU A 36 -3.15 -10.30 -8.93
CA LEU A 36 -2.58 -11.00 -7.79
C LEU A 36 -2.97 -10.34 -6.46
N LEU A 37 -2.84 -9.02 -6.36
CA LEU A 37 -3.24 -8.24 -5.18
C LEU A 37 -4.75 -8.36 -4.93
N SER A 38 -5.57 -8.29 -5.97
CA SER A 38 -7.03 -8.45 -5.85
C SER A 38 -7.41 -9.85 -5.35
N LYS A 39 -6.70 -10.89 -5.84
CA LYS A 39 -6.90 -12.27 -5.38
C LYS A 39 -6.51 -12.44 -3.92
N LEU A 40 -5.39 -11.86 -3.50
CA LEU A 40 -5.02 -11.81 -2.08
C LEU A 40 -6.08 -11.08 -1.27
N ASP A 41 -6.56 -9.92 -1.73
CA ASP A 41 -7.55 -9.15 -1.00
C ASP A 41 -8.88 -9.88 -0.80
N ASN A 42 -9.24 -10.79 -1.69
CA ASN A 42 -10.43 -11.63 -1.53
C ASN A 42 -10.28 -12.69 -0.44
N ASN A 43 -9.05 -12.99 -0.03
CA ASN A 43 -8.72 -13.90 1.08
C ASN A 43 -8.54 -13.17 2.41
N TYR A 44 -8.63 -11.84 2.42
CA TYR A 44 -8.56 -11.02 3.62
C TYR A 44 -9.92 -10.42 3.98
N TYR A 45 -10.10 -10.15 5.27
CA TYR A 45 -11.29 -9.44 5.74
C TYR A 45 -11.09 -7.94 5.62
N TYR A 46 -11.93 -7.30 4.81
CA TYR A 46 -12.04 -5.85 4.70
C TYR A 46 -13.49 -5.42 4.91
N PRO A 47 -13.81 -4.63 5.95
CA PRO A 47 -15.18 -4.17 6.18
C PRO A 47 -15.82 -3.50 4.96
N GLN A 48 -15.04 -2.70 4.22
CA GLN A 48 -15.47 -2.04 2.99
C GLN A 48 -15.86 -3.00 1.85
N LYS A 49 -15.31 -4.22 1.83
CA LYS A 49 -15.71 -5.29 0.88
C LYS A 49 -16.85 -6.17 1.41
N LYS A 50 -17.34 -5.91 2.62
CA LYS A 50 -18.40 -6.67 3.29
C LYS A 50 -19.67 -5.83 3.54
N GLY A 51 -19.86 -4.78 2.73
CA GLY A 51 -21.07 -3.94 2.77
C GLY A 51 -20.95 -2.67 3.60
N LEU A 52 -19.79 -2.37 4.19
CA LEU A 52 -19.58 -1.07 4.86
C LEU A 52 -19.53 0.05 3.81
N THR A 53 -20.58 0.88 3.78
CA THR A 53 -20.69 2.03 2.86
C THR A 53 -20.23 3.35 3.49
N SER A 54 -20.36 3.48 4.81
CA SER A 54 -19.89 4.64 5.56
C SER A 54 -19.66 4.30 7.02
N VAL A 55 -18.77 5.06 7.66
CA VAL A 55 -18.48 4.98 9.09
C VAL A 55 -18.16 6.38 9.61
N SER A 56 -18.64 6.67 10.81
CA SER A 56 -18.30 7.89 11.53
C SER A 56 -18.02 7.54 12.98
N ALA A 57 -16.96 8.11 13.55
CA ALA A 57 -16.63 7.92 14.95
C ALA A 57 -16.08 9.22 15.55
N ARG A 58 -16.55 9.58 16.74
CA ARG A 58 -15.91 10.63 17.54
C ARG A 58 -14.57 10.10 18.04
N LEU A 59 -13.51 10.87 17.83
CA LEU A 59 -12.17 10.60 18.31
C LEU A 59 -11.86 11.49 19.51
N GLU A 60 -11.63 10.84 20.64
CA GLU A 60 -11.02 11.45 21.81
C GLU A 60 -9.61 10.88 21.96
N TRP A 61 -8.63 11.75 22.21
CA TRP A 61 -7.24 11.33 22.31
C TRP A 61 -6.50 12.17 23.35
N LYS A 62 -5.46 11.55 23.92
CA LYS A 62 -4.58 12.14 24.92
C LYS A 62 -3.14 11.91 24.48
N GLN A 63 -2.28 12.89 24.72
CA GLN A 63 -0.85 12.76 24.48
C GLN A 63 -0.12 12.70 25.82
N GLN A 64 0.77 11.74 25.98
CA GLN A 64 1.62 11.69 27.16
C GLN A 64 2.64 12.83 27.11
N ASP A 65 2.77 13.55 28.22
CA ASP A 65 3.87 14.47 28.46
C ASP A 65 5.13 13.67 28.85
N ILE A 66 6.19 13.85 28.05
CA ILE A 66 7.47 13.16 28.24
C ILE A 66 8.43 14.04 29.06
N SER A 67 8.14 15.34 29.22
CA SER A 67 9.06 16.31 29.84
C SER A 67 9.14 16.20 31.36
N SER A 68 8.08 15.73 32.03
CA SER A 68 7.94 15.84 33.49
C SER A 68 8.41 14.61 34.28
N GLY A 69 8.92 13.55 33.63
CA GLY A 69 9.34 12.28 34.27
C GLY A 69 8.21 11.50 34.95
N LYS A 70 7.03 12.10 35.12
CA LYS A 70 5.79 11.52 35.62
C LYS A 70 4.86 11.22 34.45
N LYS A 71 4.06 10.15 34.55
CA LYS A 71 3.05 9.83 33.52
C LYS A 71 1.87 10.80 33.62
N PHE A 72 1.99 11.95 32.96
CA PHE A 72 0.91 12.90 32.79
C PHE A 72 0.36 12.83 31.37
N PHE A 73 -0.96 12.92 31.20
CA PHE A 73 -1.64 12.86 29.90
C PHE A 73 -2.40 14.15 29.64
N ILE A 74 -2.01 14.84 28.57
CA ILE A 74 -2.67 16.06 28.11
C ILE A 74 -3.83 15.67 27.19
N LYS A 75 -5.06 16.03 27.58
CA LYS A 75 -6.23 15.85 26.71
C LYS A 75 -6.08 16.74 25.48
N LYS A 76 -6.26 16.15 24.30
CA LYS A 76 -6.23 16.87 23.03
C LYS A 76 -7.65 17.17 22.55
N PRO A 77 -7.81 18.16 21.65
CA PRO A 77 -9.10 18.49 21.07
C PRO A 77 -9.75 17.28 20.39
N GLY A 78 -11.07 17.17 20.48
CA GLY A 78 -11.83 16.11 19.83
C GLY A 78 -11.92 16.29 18.31
N PHE A 79 -11.81 15.18 17.59
CA PHE A 79 -12.03 15.12 16.14
C PHE A 79 -13.14 14.13 15.83
N ARG A 80 -13.60 14.11 14.58
CA ARG A 80 -14.45 13.06 14.02
C ARG A 80 -13.70 12.36 12.91
N PHE A 81 -13.56 11.05 13.03
CA PHE A 81 -13.21 10.20 11.91
C PHE A 81 -14.44 10.03 11.03
N GLU A 82 -14.27 10.26 9.74
CA GLU A 82 -15.27 9.95 8.74
C GLU A 82 -14.63 9.11 7.66
N GLY A 83 -15.34 8.07 7.24
CA GLY A 83 -15.05 7.46 5.97
C GLY A 83 -16.29 7.01 5.23
N LYS A 84 -16.19 7.05 3.92
CA LYS A 84 -17.29 6.79 3.00
C LYS A 84 -16.75 6.10 1.76
N LEU A 85 -17.46 5.06 1.35
CA LEU A 85 -17.21 4.38 0.08
C LEU A 85 -17.60 5.33 -1.06
N ASN A 86 -16.65 5.64 -1.93
CA ASN A 86 -16.90 6.38 -3.16
C ASN A 86 -16.48 5.50 -4.33
N SER A 87 -17.49 4.95 -5.02
CA SER A 87 -17.36 3.89 -6.01
C SER A 87 -16.66 2.66 -5.42
N GLU A 88 -15.34 2.56 -5.57
CA GLU A 88 -14.53 1.39 -5.18
C GLU A 88 -13.52 1.70 -4.08
N ILE A 89 -13.30 2.98 -3.77
CA ILE A 89 -12.27 3.42 -2.81
C ILE A 89 -12.96 3.99 -1.57
N PHE A 90 -12.51 3.53 -0.41
CA PHE A 90 -13.02 4.05 0.85
C PHE A 90 -12.24 5.30 1.26
N ARG A 91 -12.82 6.48 1.01
CA ARG A 91 -12.21 7.75 1.39
C ARG A 91 -12.37 7.96 2.88
N LYS A 92 -11.30 8.38 3.55
CA LYS A 92 -11.26 8.59 5.00
C LYS A 92 -10.53 9.87 5.36
N LYS A 93 -11.00 10.55 6.41
CA LYS A 93 -10.44 11.82 6.89
C LYS A 93 -10.80 12.05 8.35
N PHE A 94 -10.02 12.93 8.99
CA PHE A 94 -10.40 13.55 10.25
C PHE A 94 -10.97 14.94 10.00
N ILE A 95 -12.04 15.28 10.70
CA ILE A 95 -12.65 16.61 10.72
C ILE A 95 -12.67 17.11 12.15
N SER A 96 -12.47 18.41 12.35
CA SER A 96 -12.65 19.02 13.66
C SER A 96 -14.09 18.82 14.14
N ASN A 97 -14.31 18.57 15.43
CA ASN A 97 -15.64 18.70 15.98
C ASN A 97 -15.97 20.19 16.10
N ASP A 98 -17.10 20.61 15.53
CA ASP A 98 -17.52 22.01 15.50
C ASP A 98 -17.77 22.61 16.90
N ASN A 99 -17.86 21.77 17.94
CA ASN A 99 -18.30 22.14 19.28
C ASN A 99 -17.18 22.20 20.35
N GLU A 100 -15.91 21.93 20.02
CA GLU A 100 -14.81 21.95 21.00
C GLU A 100 -13.65 22.87 20.56
N ILE A 101 -13.58 24.05 21.20
CA ILE A 101 -12.45 25.00 21.23
C ILE A 101 -12.06 25.55 19.85
N SER A 102 -12.02 26.88 19.71
CA SER A 102 -11.54 27.58 18.52
C SER A 102 -10.04 27.40 18.34
N LEU A 103 -9.61 26.21 17.90
CA LEU A 103 -8.25 25.97 17.43
C LEU A 103 -7.96 26.93 16.27
N SER A 104 -6.78 27.54 16.29
CA SER A 104 -6.26 28.22 15.11
C SER A 104 -6.13 27.22 13.96
N ASP A 105 -6.19 27.72 12.72
CA ASP A 105 -6.06 26.86 11.53
C ASP A 105 -4.73 26.09 11.53
N ASN A 106 -3.64 26.72 11.99
CA ASN A 106 -2.33 26.09 12.11
C ASN A 106 -2.33 24.93 13.10
N GLU A 107 -2.90 25.10 14.29
CA GLU A 107 -2.99 24.02 15.29
C GLU A 107 -3.84 22.85 14.78
N ARG A 108 -4.94 23.16 14.09
CA ARG A 108 -5.82 22.16 13.48
C ARG A 108 -5.06 21.34 12.44
N ILE A 109 -4.32 21.98 11.55
CA ILE A 109 -3.51 21.32 10.53
C ILE A 109 -2.46 20.40 11.18
N GLN A 110 -1.78 20.86 12.24
CA GLN A 110 -0.79 20.06 12.94
C GLN A 110 -1.40 18.81 13.59
N HIS A 111 -2.54 18.95 14.28
CA HIS A 111 -3.24 17.81 14.85
C HIS A 111 -3.70 16.82 13.79
N ILE A 112 -4.31 17.29 12.68
CA ILE A 112 -4.72 16.44 11.56
C ILE A 112 -3.52 15.70 10.97
N LYS A 113 -2.37 16.36 10.82
CA LYS A 113 -1.14 15.73 10.33
C LYS A 113 -0.70 14.56 11.21
N VAL A 114 -0.77 14.71 12.53
CA VAL A 114 -0.47 13.62 13.48
C VAL A 114 -1.50 12.50 13.38
N LEU A 115 -2.79 12.85 13.37
CA LEU A 115 -3.88 11.88 13.32
C LEU A 115 -3.88 11.09 12.01
N ASN A 116 -3.48 11.70 10.89
CA ASN A 116 -3.41 11.05 9.59
C ASN A 116 -2.49 9.81 9.59
N ASN A 117 -1.49 9.76 10.48
CA ASN A 117 -0.64 8.57 10.65
C ASN A 117 -1.41 7.34 11.14
N TYR A 118 -2.61 7.52 11.70
CA TYR A 118 -3.45 6.46 12.26
C TYR A 118 -4.68 6.15 11.39
N LEU A 119 -4.88 6.82 10.24
CA LEU A 119 -6.08 6.62 9.40
C LEU A 119 -6.30 5.14 9.03
N ASP A 120 -5.22 4.43 8.69
CA ASP A 120 -5.28 3.03 8.29
C ASP A 120 -5.55 2.08 9.47
N ALA A 121 -5.37 2.54 10.72
CA ALA A 121 -5.70 1.76 11.92
C ALA A 121 -7.21 1.72 12.19
N PHE A 122 -7.95 2.76 11.83
CA PHE A 122 -9.41 2.79 11.95
C PHE A 122 -10.09 1.97 10.85
N LEU A 123 -9.59 2.10 9.62
CA LEU A 123 -10.05 1.29 8.52
C LEU A 123 -8.87 0.97 7.60
N PRO A 124 -8.42 -0.30 7.52
CA PRO A 124 -7.25 -0.65 6.73
C PRO A 124 -7.54 -0.48 5.23
N LYS A 125 -6.53 -0.01 4.50
CA LYS A 125 -6.53 -0.11 3.04
C LYS A 125 -6.44 -1.58 2.63
N THR A 126 -7.05 -1.89 1.49
CA THR A 126 -6.78 -3.14 0.78
C THR A 126 -5.34 -3.17 0.28
N LEU A 127 -4.80 -4.35 -0.03
CA LEU A 127 -3.47 -4.47 -0.64
C LEU A 127 -3.44 -3.76 -1.99
N HIS A 128 -4.52 -3.87 -2.77
CA HIS A 128 -4.65 -3.13 -4.03
C HIS A 128 -4.53 -1.61 -3.84
N GLU A 129 -5.25 -1.04 -2.85
CA GLU A 129 -5.16 0.40 -2.53
C GLU A 129 -3.79 0.78 -1.94
N LYS A 130 -3.17 -0.10 -1.14
CA LYS A 130 -1.87 0.18 -0.53
C LYS A 130 -0.75 0.25 -1.56
N PHE A 131 -0.81 -0.59 -2.59
CA PHE A 131 0.24 -0.73 -3.60
C PHE A 131 -0.15 -0.13 -4.96
N SER A 132 -1.14 0.76 -5.01
CA SER A 132 -1.60 1.40 -6.27
C SER A 132 -0.50 2.17 -6.98
N ASP A 133 0.37 2.83 -6.21
CA ASP A 133 1.45 3.69 -6.70
C ASP A 133 2.79 2.93 -6.80
N TYR A 134 2.76 1.62 -6.58
CA TYR A 134 3.93 0.76 -6.66
C TYR A 134 3.97 0.02 -8.01
N ARG A 135 5.18 -0.11 -8.55
CA ARG A 135 5.47 -0.93 -9.73
C ARG A 135 6.33 -2.10 -9.34
N GLY A 136 6.15 -3.22 -10.02
CA GLY A 136 6.79 -4.44 -9.53
C GLY A 136 6.98 -5.54 -10.55
N LYS A 137 7.42 -6.68 -10.03
CA LYS A 137 7.49 -7.95 -10.73
C LYS A 137 7.05 -9.08 -9.81
N ILE A 138 6.57 -10.13 -10.44
CA ILE A 138 6.16 -11.36 -9.77
C ILE A 138 7.19 -12.44 -10.12
N ASN A 139 7.77 -13.06 -9.10
CA ASN A 139 8.60 -14.24 -9.26
C ASN A 139 7.88 -15.42 -8.62
N PHE A 140 7.83 -16.56 -9.30
CA PHE A 140 7.26 -17.79 -8.76
C PHE A 140 8.40 -18.67 -8.26
N HIS A 141 8.35 -19.05 -6.98
CA HIS A 141 9.33 -19.94 -6.37
C HIS A 141 8.62 -21.25 -6.02
N ASN A 142 8.64 -22.17 -6.99
CA ASN A 142 7.84 -23.41 -7.00
C ASN A 142 6.31 -23.14 -6.94
N GLU A 143 5.51 -24.20 -6.87
CA GLU A 143 4.03 -24.08 -6.83
C GLU A 143 3.48 -23.51 -5.51
N LYS A 144 4.32 -23.35 -4.49
CA LYS A 144 3.89 -23.01 -3.12
C LYS A 144 4.13 -21.56 -2.72
N GLU A 145 5.06 -20.86 -3.38
CA GLU A 145 5.47 -19.52 -2.98
C GLU A 145 5.50 -18.55 -4.16
N ILE A 146 4.90 -17.39 -3.98
CA ILE A 146 4.94 -16.27 -4.94
C ILE A 146 5.67 -15.12 -4.25
N ILE A 147 6.69 -14.57 -4.89
CA ILE A 147 7.43 -13.40 -4.41
C ILE A 147 7.01 -12.20 -5.26
N LEU A 148 6.34 -11.24 -4.62
CA LEU A 148 5.94 -9.98 -5.24
C LEU A 148 6.88 -8.87 -4.79
N GLN A 149 7.68 -8.37 -5.72
CA GLN A 149 8.59 -7.25 -5.49
C GLN A 149 7.94 -5.96 -5.99
N LEU A 150 7.87 -4.96 -5.13
CA LEU A 150 7.19 -3.68 -5.38
C LEU A 150 8.14 -2.54 -5.04
N LYS A 151 8.31 -1.60 -5.96
CA LYS A 151 9.06 -0.36 -5.78
C LYS A 151 8.13 0.83 -5.83
N SER A 152 8.32 1.77 -4.90
CA SER A 152 7.54 3.00 -4.91
C SER A 152 7.86 3.81 -6.17
N SER A 153 6.83 4.39 -6.78
CA SER A 153 7.00 5.35 -7.88
C SER A 153 7.28 6.77 -7.36
N ASP A 154 7.06 7.02 -6.07
CA ASP A 154 7.26 8.33 -5.44
C ASP A 154 8.66 8.40 -4.80
N PRO A 155 9.56 9.29 -5.27
CA PRO A 155 10.90 9.43 -4.70
C PRO A 155 10.90 9.99 -3.27
N LEU A 156 9.81 10.61 -2.82
CA LEU A 156 9.65 11.15 -1.47
C LEU A 156 9.10 10.12 -0.49
N ASP A 157 8.68 8.94 -0.97
CA ASP A 157 8.17 7.89 -0.11
C ASP A 157 9.27 7.40 0.84
N ASN A 158 8.96 7.26 2.13
CA ASN A 158 9.93 6.76 3.10
C ASN A 158 10.29 5.29 2.84
N ILE A 159 9.41 4.55 2.16
CA ILE A 159 9.60 3.15 1.81
C ILE A 159 9.98 3.05 0.33
N LYS A 160 11.19 2.56 0.06
CA LYS A 160 11.70 2.36 -1.31
C LYS A 160 11.05 1.14 -1.96
N ASP A 161 11.02 0.03 -1.22
CA ASP A 161 10.64 -1.26 -1.75
C ASP A 161 10.03 -2.19 -0.70
N TYR A 162 9.12 -3.02 -1.20
CA TYR A 162 8.55 -4.15 -0.51
C TYR A 162 8.86 -5.44 -1.26
N GLU A 163 9.09 -6.49 -0.50
CA GLU A 163 9.08 -7.86 -1.00
C GLU A 163 8.07 -8.66 -0.18
N LEU A 164 7.02 -9.13 -0.85
CA LEU A 164 5.94 -9.90 -0.24
C LEU A 164 6.10 -11.37 -0.62
N PHE A 165 6.29 -12.22 0.38
CA PHE A 165 6.33 -13.67 0.20
C PHE A 165 4.94 -14.22 0.48
N ILE A 166 4.31 -14.74 -0.55
CA ILE A 166 2.92 -15.18 -0.56
C ILE A 166 2.90 -16.70 -0.57
N ASP A 167 2.22 -17.28 0.42
CA ASP A 167 1.86 -18.70 0.43
C ASP A 167 0.71 -18.91 -0.56
N ALA A 168 1.01 -19.56 -1.70
CA ALA A 168 0.06 -19.77 -2.78
C ALA A 168 -1.01 -20.82 -2.46
N GLN A 169 -0.80 -21.65 -1.43
CA GLN A 169 -1.77 -22.64 -0.97
C GLN A 169 -2.81 -22.01 -0.04
N LYS A 170 -2.34 -21.15 0.89
CA LYS A 170 -3.20 -20.47 1.87
C LYS A 170 -3.67 -19.08 1.45
N TRP A 171 -3.16 -18.57 0.32
CA TRP A 171 -3.44 -17.23 -0.19
C TRP A 171 -3.25 -16.13 0.86
N ARG A 172 -2.10 -16.17 1.55
CA ARG A 172 -1.71 -15.18 2.54
C ARG A 172 -0.26 -14.76 2.36
N ILE A 173 0.03 -13.50 2.63
CA ILE A 173 1.37 -12.98 2.83
C ILE A 173 1.95 -13.64 4.09
N ALA A 174 2.96 -14.47 3.92
CA ALA A 174 3.65 -15.19 4.99
C ALA A 174 4.82 -14.39 5.56
N ARG A 175 5.48 -13.56 4.71
CA ARG A 175 6.60 -12.71 5.11
C ARG A 175 6.60 -11.42 4.30
N ILE A 176 7.07 -10.35 4.92
CA ILE A 176 7.27 -9.04 4.28
C ILE A 176 8.70 -8.61 4.57
N HIS A 177 9.45 -8.25 3.54
CA HIS A 177 10.65 -7.43 3.68
C HIS A 177 10.32 -6.00 3.24
N ILE A 178 10.82 -5.03 3.99
CA ILE A 178 10.61 -3.61 3.74
C ILE A 178 11.99 -2.96 3.73
N ARG A 179 12.27 -2.17 2.69
CA ARG A 179 13.47 -1.35 2.61
C ARG A 179 13.10 0.12 2.53
N GLN A 180 13.73 0.91 3.38
CA GLN A 180 13.40 2.31 3.63
C GLN A 180 14.53 3.24 3.18
N ASN A 181 14.20 4.51 2.96
CA ASN A 181 15.15 5.59 2.61
C ASN A 181 16.08 5.96 3.78
N GLN A 182 15.60 5.86 5.01
CA GLN A 182 16.31 6.24 6.24
C GLN A 182 16.51 5.02 7.14
N GLU A 183 17.47 5.10 8.06
CA GLU A 183 17.60 4.10 9.13
C GLU A 183 16.27 3.96 9.91
N PRO A 184 15.91 2.75 10.36
CA PRO A 184 14.69 2.55 11.13
C PRO A 184 14.73 3.44 12.37
N ARG A 185 13.80 4.39 12.46
CA ARG A 185 13.61 5.15 13.69
C ARG A 185 12.86 4.25 14.67
N SER A 186 13.41 4.06 15.87
CA SER A 186 12.69 3.37 16.93
C SER A 186 11.40 4.12 17.23
N VAL A 187 10.25 3.45 17.07
CA VAL A 187 8.94 3.96 17.45
C VAL A 187 8.35 3.00 18.46
N GLU A 188 8.38 3.38 19.74
CA GLU A 188 7.68 2.66 20.79
C GLU A 188 6.22 3.09 20.84
N GLY A 189 5.34 2.27 20.26
CA GLY A 189 3.89 2.42 20.38
C GLY A 189 3.33 1.40 21.37
N LYS A 190 2.57 1.85 22.38
CA LYS A 190 1.77 0.97 23.24
C LYS A 190 0.30 1.16 22.94
N PHE A 191 -0.33 0.11 22.42
CA PHE A 191 -1.77 0.06 22.18
C PHE A 191 -2.43 -0.73 23.30
N PHE A 192 -3.53 -0.20 23.83
CA PHE A 192 -4.36 -0.90 24.80
C PHE A 192 -5.82 -0.77 24.37
N TYR A 193 -6.56 -1.88 24.39
CA TYR A 193 -8.00 -1.88 24.22
C TYR A 193 -8.63 -1.71 25.59
N THR A 194 -9.41 -0.64 25.78
CA THR A 194 -10.25 -0.49 26.98
C THR A 194 -11.70 -0.68 26.57
N ARG A 195 -12.48 -1.40 27.37
CA ARG A 195 -13.94 -1.44 27.21
C ARG A 195 -14.49 -0.07 27.65
N LYS A 196 -15.54 0.39 26.98
CA LYS A 196 -16.24 1.62 27.38
C LYS A 196 -17.15 1.27 28.56
N ASP A 197 -16.94 1.93 29.70
CA ASP A 197 -17.83 1.87 30.86
C ASP A 197 -19.18 2.53 30.57
#